data_AF-A0A101XYW5-F1
#
_entry.id   AF-A0A101XYW5-F1
#
_cell.length_a   1.000
_cell.length_b   1.000
_cell.length_c   1.000
_cell.angle_alpha   90.00
_cell.angle_beta   90.00
_cell.angle_gamma   90.00
#
_symmetry.space_group_name_H-M   'P 1'
#
loop_
_entity.id
_entity.type
_entity.pdbx_description
1 polymer ?
#
loop_
_entity_poly.entity_id
_entity_poly.type
_entity_poly.pdbx_seq_one_letter_code
_entity_poly.pdbx_strand_id
1 'polypeptide(L)'
;MQRMNELGIIVDTGHCGKQTTLDACRVSRTPVIASHTGAEAIYPHMRCKSDEEILAIAGTGGVIGIFAMPWFVHEDPDHTTIDHVLDHMEYVIRLAGVDHVGIGTDWPMSDLDWSLVYFKENIAPKLGFAPGDGPSTETVAGLEKYSTFINFTRGLVARGYTDEDIAKIMGGNWLRVFEQICG
;
A
#
# COMPACT_ATOMS: atom_id res chain seq x y z
N MET A 1 13.17 -13.03 10.57
CA MET A 1 13.34 -13.58 9.20
C MET A 1 13.34 -15.10 9.17
N GLN A 2 14.46 -15.80 9.45
CA GLN A 2 14.53 -17.27 9.29
C GLN A 2 13.38 -18.04 9.93
N ARG A 3 13.06 -17.74 11.19
CA ARG A 3 11.95 -18.37 11.92
C ARG A 3 10.56 -18.07 11.32
N MET A 4 10.36 -16.88 10.76
CA MET A 4 9.11 -16.52 10.09
C MET A 4 8.95 -17.30 8.79
N ASN A 5 10.03 -17.41 8.00
CA ASN A 5 10.02 -18.19 6.76
C ASN A 5 9.75 -19.69 7.03
N GLU A 6 10.27 -20.26 8.13
CA GLU A 6 10.00 -21.66 8.52
C GLU A 6 8.57 -21.92 8.98
N LEU A 7 7.89 -20.89 9.49
CA LEU A 7 6.55 -20.97 10.05
C LEU A 7 5.46 -20.57 9.06
N GLY A 8 5.83 -20.18 7.84
CA GLY A 8 4.87 -19.62 6.88
C GLY A 8 4.27 -18.28 7.34
N ILE A 9 5.05 -17.48 8.06
CA ILE A 9 4.65 -16.12 8.47
C ILE A 9 5.15 -15.13 7.44
N ILE A 10 4.22 -14.34 6.88
CA ILE A 10 4.52 -13.28 5.91
C ILE A 10 5.37 -12.19 6.56
N VAL A 11 6.41 -11.76 5.84
CA VAL A 11 7.26 -10.65 6.25
C VAL A 11 6.75 -9.38 5.59
N ASP A 12 6.27 -8.45 6.41
CA ASP A 12 5.76 -7.16 5.96
C ASP A 12 6.72 -6.02 6.35
N THR A 13 7.02 -5.17 5.37
CA THR A 13 7.92 -4.02 5.47
C THR A 13 7.20 -2.68 5.30
N GLY A 14 5.87 -2.67 5.31
CA GLY A 14 5.03 -1.49 5.07
C GLY A 14 5.48 -0.25 5.85
N HIS A 15 5.82 -0.39 7.13
CA HIS A 15 6.31 0.70 8.00
C HIS A 15 7.84 0.71 8.21
N CYS A 16 8.58 -0.25 7.66
CA CYS A 16 10.02 -0.30 7.84
C CYS A 16 10.73 0.79 7.03
N GLY A 17 11.84 1.31 7.56
CA GLY A 17 12.72 2.19 6.77
C GLY A 17 13.46 1.45 5.66
N LYS A 18 14.15 2.22 4.81
CA LYS A 18 14.84 1.71 3.61
C LYS A 18 15.82 0.58 3.89
N GLN A 19 16.78 0.79 4.78
CA GLN A 19 17.80 -0.22 5.10
C GLN A 19 17.17 -1.54 5.59
N THR A 20 16.21 -1.46 6.51
CA THR A 20 15.49 -2.63 7.04
C THR A 20 14.73 -3.37 5.94
N THR A 21 14.11 -2.65 5.01
CA THR A 21 13.38 -3.23 3.87
C THR A 21 14.33 -3.97 2.94
N LEU A 22 15.45 -3.36 2.56
CA LEU A 22 16.46 -3.97 1.70
C LEU A 22 17.11 -5.19 2.37
N ASP A 23 17.41 -5.10 3.66
CA ASP A 23 17.95 -6.23 4.42
C ASP A 23 16.94 -7.38 4.51
N ALA A 24 15.65 -7.09 4.74
CA ALA A 24 14.61 -8.10 4.73
C ALA A 24 14.52 -8.81 3.37
N CYS A 25 14.51 -8.07 2.26
CA CYS A 25 14.49 -8.63 0.91
C CYS A 25 15.72 -9.49 0.62
N ARG A 26 16.91 -9.06 1.08
CA ARG A 26 18.16 -9.79 0.88
C ARG A 26 18.21 -11.13 1.62
N VAL A 27 17.63 -11.22 2.81
CA VAL A 27 17.77 -12.41 3.68
C VAL A 27 16.53 -13.30 3.71
N SER A 28 15.36 -12.83 3.25
CA SER A 28 14.15 -13.63 3.19
C SER A 28 14.28 -14.74 2.15
N ARG A 29 13.79 -15.94 2.48
CA ARG A 29 13.67 -17.05 1.51
C ARG A 29 12.29 -17.16 0.88
N THR A 30 11.33 -16.40 1.38
CA THR A 30 9.96 -16.30 0.87
C THR A 30 9.69 -14.86 0.46
N PRO A 31 8.64 -14.59 -0.35
CA PRO A 31 8.29 -13.23 -0.72
C PRO A 31 8.18 -12.30 0.49
N VAL A 32 8.70 -11.09 0.34
CA VAL A 32 8.52 -9.96 1.26
C VAL A 32 7.42 -9.07 0.70
N ILE A 33 6.58 -8.50 1.54
CA ILE A 33 5.55 -7.55 1.09
C ILE A 33 5.79 -6.17 1.69
N ALA A 34 5.17 -5.17 1.07
CA ALA A 34 4.72 -3.97 1.77
C ALA A 34 3.19 -4.02 1.72
N SER A 35 2.55 -4.36 2.83
CA SER A 35 1.09 -4.50 2.92
C SER A 35 0.37 -3.21 2.52
N HIS A 36 0.94 -2.07 2.89
CA HIS A 36 0.45 -0.73 2.53
C HIS A 36 1.58 0.31 2.53
N THR A 37 1.75 0.96 1.38
CA THR A 37 2.72 2.04 1.14
C THR A 37 2.34 2.84 -0.11
N GLY A 38 3.20 3.76 -0.54
CA GLY A 38 3.12 4.50 -1.79
C GLY A 38 4.46 4.48 -2.53
N ALA A 39 4.53 5.15 -3.66
CA ALA A 39 5.75 5.32 -4.46
C ALA A 39 6.37 6.70 -4.24
N GLU A 40 7.61 6.75 -3.77
CA GLU A 40 8.32 7.99 -3.39
C GLU A 40 8.49 8.93 -4.61
N ALA A 41 8.64 8.36 -5.80
CA ALA A 41 8.77 9.11 -7.05
C ALA A 41 7.49 9.85 -7.46
N ILE A 42 6.32 9.42 -6.97
CA ILE A 42 5.04 10.12 -7.21
C ILE A 42 4.83 11.18 -6.12
N TYR A 43 5.04 10.81 -4.86
CA TYR A 43 4.96 11.74 -3.74
C TYR A 43 6.10 11.46 -2.74
N PRO A 44 7.05 12.39 -2.56
CA PRO A 44 8.26 12.19 -1.76
C PRO A 44 7.94 12.24 -0.26
N HIS A 45 7.40 11.14 0.24
CA HIS A 45 6.94 11.00 1.62
C HIS A 45 7.64 9.82 2.31
N MET A 46 7.96 9.95 3.60
CA MET A 46 8.71 8.93 4.36
C MET A 46 7.99 7.58 4.49
N ARG A 47 6.67 7.55 4.25
CA ARG A 47 5.87 6.33 4.20
C ARG A 47 5.87 5.63 2.84
N CYS A 48 6.33 6.32 1.79
CA CYS A 48 6.48 5.76 0.45
C CYS A 48 7.80 5.01 0.32
N LYS A 49 7.83 4.03 -0.58
CA LYS A 49 9.04 3.26 -0.93
C LYS A 49 9.76 3.90 -2.09
N SER A 50 11.09 3.94 -1.97
CA SER A 50 11.97 4.30 -3.08
C SER A 50 11.93 3.25 -4.20
N ASP A 51 12.34 3.62 -5.42
CA ASP A 51 12.42 2.67 -6.54
C ASP A 51 13.25 1.43 -6.20
N GLU A 52 14.34 1.62 -5.45
CA GLU A 52 15.22 0.53 -5.00
C GLU A 52 14.48 -0.45 -4.07
N GLU A 53 13.66 0.06 -3.14
CA GLU A 53 12.85 -0.79 -2.27
C GLU A 53 11.74 -1.50 -3.04
N ILE A 54 11.06 -0.81 -3.95
CA ILE A 54 10.01 -1.40 -4.80
C ILE A 54 10.57 -2.57 -5.61
N LEU A 55 11.71 -2.36 -6.27
CA LEU A 55 12.39 -3.40 -7.05
C LEU A 55 12.90 -4.54 -6.18
N ALA A 56 13.41 -4.26 -4.97
CA ALA A 56 13.85 -5.29 -4.04
C ALA A 56 12.70 -6.16 -3.55
N ILE A 57 11.56 -5.57 -3.21
CA ILE A 57 10.34 -6.28 -2.81
C ILE A 57 9.85 -7.14 -3.97
N ALA A 58 9.71 -6.56 -5.16
CA ALA A 58 9.28 -7.28 -6.36
C ALA A 58 10.23 -8.45 -6.71
N GLY A 59 11.55 -8.24 -6.59
CA GLY A 59 12.57 -9.27 -6.82
C GLY A 59 12.47 -10.48 -5.89
N THR A 60 11.78 -10.37 -4.74
CA THR A 60 11.49 -11.51 -3.87
C THR A 60 10.26 -12.33 -4.30
N GLY A 61 9.56 -11.90 -5.35
CA GLY A 61 8.21 -12.36 -5.68
C GLY A 61 7.12 -11.64 -4.89
N GLY A 62 7.46 -10.55 -4.21
CA GLY A 62 6.60 -9.79 -3.29
C GLY A 62 5.46 -9.04 -3.96
N VAL A 63 4.64 -8.40 -3.13
CA VAL A 63 3.56 -7.48 -3.55
C VAL A 63 3.66 -6.19 -2.76
N ILE A 64 3.46 -5.08 -3.45
CA ILE A 64 3.40 -3.74 -2.91
C ILE A 64 1.92 -3.30 -2.93
N GLY A 65 1.32 -3.23 -1.75
CA GLY A 65 -0.02 -2.69 -1.56
C GLY A 65 0.00 -1.18 -1.56
N ILE A 66 -0.79 -0.55 -2.43
CA ILE A 66 -0.93 0.91 -2.45
C ILE A 66 -2.00 1.35 -1.46
N PHE A 67 -1.64 2.25 -0.54
CA PHE A 67 -2.57 2.82 0.42
C PHE A 67 -3.52 3.85 -0.20
N ALA A 68 -4.59 4.17 0.53
CA ALA A 68 -5.54 5.22 0.18
C ALA A 68 -5.65 6.24 1.31
N MET A 69 -4.50 6.70 1.82
CA MET A 69 -4.42 7.73 2.85
C MET A 69 -4.07 9.09 2.23
N PRO A 70 -4.94 10.11 2.30
CA PRO A 70 -4.74 11.37 1.56
C PRO A 70 -3.36 12.00 1.75
N TRP A 71 -2.88 12.06 2.99
CA TRP A 71 -1.60 12.65 3.40
C TRP A 71 -0.37 11.96 2.84
N PHE A 72 -0.49 10.68 2.46
CA PHE A 72 0.64 9.90 1.97
C PHE A 72 0.59 9.68 0.46
N VAL A 73 -0.49 10.12 -0.20
CA VAL A 73 -0.75 9.93 -1.62
C VAL A 73 -0.52 11.21 -2.42
N HIS A 74 -0.80 12.38 -1.85
CA HIS A 74 -0.74 13.65 -2.56
C HIS A 74 -0.43 14.81 -1.61
N GLU A 75 0.16 15.89 -2.14
CA GLU A 75 0.54 17.06 -1.33
C GLU A 75 -0.66 17.85 -0.77
N ASP A 76 -1.80 17.76 -1.45
CA ASP A 76 -3.06 18.38 -1.06
C ASP A 76 -4.06 17.29 -0.63
N PRO A 77 -4.14 16.97 0.66
CA PRO A 77 -4.98 15.89 1.17
C PRO A 77 -6.49 16.15 1.02
N ASP A 78 -6.91 17.42 0.96
CA ASP A 78 -8.33 17.80 0.80
C ASP A 78 -8.85 17.53 -0.62
N HIS A 79 -7.94 17.44 -1.59
CA HIS A 79 -8.24 17.21 -3.01
C HIS A 79 -7.70 15.86 -3.51
N THR A 80 -7.34 14.93 -2.62
CA THR A 80 -6.90 13.60 -3.03
C THR A 80 -8.05 12.79 -3.59
N THR A 81 -7.88 12.25 -4.80
CA THR A 81 -8.86 11.39 -5.48
C THR A 81 -8.32 9.98 -5.71
N ILE A 82 -9.21 9.06 -6.11
CA ILE A 82 -8.84 7.72 -6.57
C ILE A 82 -7.79 7.75 -7.69
N ASP A 83 -7.77 8.79 -8.52
CA ASP A 83 -6.80 8.87 -9.60
C ASP A 83 -5.37 9.02 -9.08
N HIS A 84 -5.14 9.77 -8.01
CA HIS A 84 -3.82 9.86 -7.39
C HIS A 84 -3.37 8.51 -6.81
N VAL A 85 -4.29 7.74 -6.21
CA VAL A 85 -3.98 6.38 -5.73
C VAL A 85 -3.59 5.47 -6.91
N LEU A 86 -4.34 5.55 -8.01
CA LEU A 86 -4.06 4.78 -9.20
C LEU A 86 -2.76 5.22 -9.89
N ASP A 87 -2.36 6.49 -9.82
CA ASP A 87 -1.06 6.96 -10.33
C ASP A 87 0.12 6.28 -9.62
N HIS A 88 0.02 6.09 -8.30
CA HIS A 88 0.99 5.27 -7.56
C HIS A 88 0.99 3.81 -8.02
N MET A 89 -0.18 3.22 -8.26
CA MET A 89 -0.29 1.85 -8.76
C MET A 89 0.36 1.71 -10.14
N GLU A 90 0.05 2.61 -11.08
CA GLU A 90 0.62 2.62 -12.44
C GLU A 90 2.14 2.82 -12.41
N TYR A 91 2.64 3.65 -11.50
CA TYR A 91 4.08 3.82 -11.30
C TYR A 91 4.75 2.50 -10.91
N VAL A 92 4.20 1.80 -9.90
CA VAL A 92 4.72 0.50 -9.47
C VAL A 92 4.61 -0.55 -10.57
N ILE A 93 3.49 -0.58 -11.31
CA ILE A 93 3.32 -1.48 -12.46
C ILE A 93 4.39 -1.24 -13.52
N ARG A 94 4.66 0.03 -13.88
CA ARG A 94 5.69 0.37 -14.86
C ARG A 94 7.09 -0.02 -14.40
N LEU A 95 7.37 0.11 -13.10
CA LEU A 95 8.69 -0.14 -12.54
C LEU A 95 8.96 -1.64 -12.29
N ALA A 96 7.99 -2.34 -11.71
CA ALA A 96 8.15 -3.70 -11.17
C ALA A 96 7.29 -4.75 -11.87
N GLY A 97 6.30 -4.36 -12.68
CA GLY A 97 5.37 -5.26 -13.34
C GLY A 97 4.06 -5.46 -12.58
N VAL A 98 3.01 -5.83 -13.32
CA VAL A 98 1.64 -5.97 -12.80
C VAL A 98 1.49 -7.06 -11.73
N ASP A 99 2.37 -8.05 -11.70
CA ASP A 99 2.33 -9.17 -10.75
C ASP A 99 2.76 -8.77 -9.32
N HIS A 100 3.21 -7.52 -9.13
CA HIS A 100 3.83 -7.02 -7.90
C HIS A 100 3.09 -5.84 -7.26
N VAL A 101 1.93 -5.45 -7.78
CA VAL A 101 1.09 -4.40 -7.18
C VAL A 101 -0.20 -5.00 -6.62
N GLY A 102 -0.72 -4.40 -5.55
CA GLY A 102 -2.01 -4.78 -4.98
C GLY A 102 -2.69 -3.59 -4.31
N ILE A 103 -3.92 -3.82 -3.88
CA ILE A 103 -4.66 -2.87 -3.04
C ILE A 103 -4.25 -3.10 -1.59
N GLY A 104 -3.85 -2.03 -0.89
CA GLY A 104 -3.42 -2.07 0.51
C GLY A 104 -3.88 -0.81 1.22
N THR A 105 -5.19 -0.56 1.28
CA THR A 105 -5.76 0.77 1.57
C THR A 105 -5.37 1.40 2.91
N ASP A 106 -4.86 0.61 3.87
CA ASP A 106 -4.61 1.03 5.27
C ASP A 106 -5.90 1.54 5.96
N TRP A 107 -7.04 0.91 5.62
CA TRP A 107 -8.37 1.28 6.09
C TRP A 107 -8.77 0.35 7.25
N PRO A 108 -9.22 0.89 8.41
CA PRO A 108 -10.67 0.98 8.57
C PRO A 108 -11.16 2.11 9.49
N MET A 109 -11.65 3.25 9.00
CA MET A 109 -12.27 4.22 9.92
C MET A 109 -13.27 5.17 9.23
N SER A 110 -14.45 4.73 8.77
CA SER A 110 -15.53 5.71 8.51
C SER A 110 -16.97 5.18 8.56
N ASP A 111 -17.26 4.24 9.45
CA ASP A 111 -18.65 4.16 9.95
C ASP A 111 -18.84 5.01 11.23
N LEU A 112 -17.74 5.54 11.80
CA LEU A 112 -17.75 6.21 13.10
C LEU A 112 -16.78 7.39 13.11
N ASP A 113 -17.20 8.54 12.60
CA ASP A 113 -16.44 9.81 12.57
C ASP A 113 -15.82 10.17 13.94
N TRP A 114 -16.49 9.81 15.04
CA TRP A 114 -16.00 10.06 16.40
C TRP A 114 -14.70 9.30 16.71
N SER A 115 -14.48 8.12 16.12
CA SER A 115 -13.29 7.29 16.37
C SER A 115 -12.05 7.90 15.71
N LEU A 116 -12.22 8.48 14.52
CA LEU A 116 -11.18 9.25 13.82
C LEU A 116 -10.76 10.47 14.63
N VAL A 117 -11.75 11.26 15.06
CA VAL A 117 -11.52 12.46 15.89
C VAL A 117 -10.83 12.06 17.19
N TYR A 118 -11.32 11.02 17.87
CA TYR A 118 -10.72 10.55 19.12
C TYR A 118 -9.27 10.09 18.92
N PHE A 119 -9.00 9.28 17.88
CA PHE A 119 -7.66 8.81 17.58
C PHE A 119 -6.72 9.98 17.23
N LYS A 120 -7.19 10.96 16.43
CA LYS A 120 -6.45 12.19 16.09
C LYS A 120 -6.11 13.04 17.30
N GLU A 121 -7.06 13.26 18.21
CA GLU A 121 -6.87 14.14 19.35
C GLU A 121 -6.10 13.47 20.50
N ASN A 122 -6.28 12.15 20.71
CA ASN A 122 -5.86 11.49 21.95
C ASN A 122 -4.75 10.44 21.76
N ILE A 123 -4.61 9.87 20.56
CA ILE A 123 -3.73 8.73 20.30
C ILE A 123 -2.57 9.13 19.39
N ALA A 124 -2.84 9.78 18.25
CA ALA A 124 -1.81 10.18 17.29
C ALA A 124 -0.68 11.04 17.90
N PRO A 125 -0.95 12.03 18.77
CA PRO A 125 0.13 12.82 19.40
C PRO A 125 1.09 11.99 20.26
N LYS A 126 0.66 10.78 20.69
CA LYS A 126 1.46 9.87 21.52
C LYS A 126 2.17 8.78 20.72
N LEU A 127 1.79 8.59 19.46
CA LEU A 127 2.35 7.57 18.56
C LEU A 127 3.61 8.03 17.82
N GLY A 128 3.98 9.31 17.94
CA GLY A 128 5.20 9.84 17.33
C GLY A 128 5.11 10.02 15.81
N PHE A 129 3.93 10.37 15.29
CA PHE A 129 3.79 10.83 13.91
C PHE A 129 4.72 12.03 13.65
N ALA A 130 5.27 12.12 12.43
CA ALA A 130 6.07 13.28 12.05
C ALA A 130 5.19 14.56 12.06
N PRO A 131 5.77 15.75 12.31
CA PRO A 131 5.01 16.99 12.23
C PRO A 131 4.40 17.17 10.84
N GLY A 132 3.06 17.20 10.76
CA GLY A 132 2.32 17.24 9.49
C GLY A 132 1.69 15.89 9.09
N ASP A 133 2.10 14.80 9.73
CA ASP A 133 1.49 13.47 9.54
C ASP A 133 0.45 13.20 10.62
N GLY A 134 -0.60 12.46 10.27
CA GLY A 134 -1.57 11.99 11.26
C GLY A 134 -2.78 11.30 10.65
N PRO A 135 -3.66 10.74 11.51
CA PRO A 135 -4.95 10.22 11.08
C PRO A 135 -5.79 11.34 10.47
N SER A 136 -6.09 11.15 9.19
CA SER A 136 -6.93 12.01 8.37
C SER A 136 -8.37 12.00 8.88
N THR A 137 -9.00 13.16 8.94
CA THR A 137 -10.47 13.25 8.86
C THR A 137 -10.93 13.28 7.40
N GLU A 138 -9.99 13.48 6.49
CA GLU A 138 -10.15 13.57 5.06
C GLU A 138 -10.22 12.15 4.46
N THR A 139 -10.91 12.03 3.34
CA THR A 139 -11.08 10.77 2.63
C THR A 139 -10.60 10.94 1.21
N VAL A 140 -10.12 9.87 0.59
CA VAL A 140 -9.82 9.88 -0.83
C VAL A 140 -11.14 9.92 -1.60
N ALA A 141 -11.36 10.97 -2.39
CA ALA A 141 -12.56 11.11 -3.20
C ALA A 141 -12.71 9.93 -4.17
N GLY A 142 -13.85 9.25 -4.13
CA GLY A 142 -14.10 8.00 -4.83
C GLY A 142 -13.73 6.72 -4.06
N LEU A 143 -13.20 6.80 -2.84
CA LEU A 143 -12.88 5.66 -1.95
C LEU A 143 -13.41 5.84 -0.52
N GLU A 144 -14.44 6.64 -0.34
CA GLU A 144 -14.97 7.03 0.96
C GLU A 144 -15.68 5.88 1.70
N LYS A 145 -16.12 4.83 0.99
CA LYS A 145 -16.95 3.74 1.54
C LYS A 145 -16.57 2.39 0.93
N TYR A 146 -16.91 1.29 1.61
CA TYR A 146 -16.78 -0.04 1.01
C TYR A 146 -17.53 -0.18 -0.33
N SER A 147 -18.68 0.48 -0.48
CA SER A 147 -19.42 0.47 -1.75
C SER A 147 -18.70 1.18 -2.90
N THR A 148 -17.70 2.03 -2.61
CA THR A 148 -16.91 2.74 -3.62
C THR A 148 -15.63 2.00 -4.00
N PHE A 149 -15.30 0.84 -3.39
CA PHE A 149 -14.16 0.00 -3.80
C PHE A 149 -14.21 -0.44 -5.27
N ILE A 150 -15.41 -0.49 -5.86
CA ILE A 150 -15.58 -0.74 -7.30
C ILE A 150 -14.87 0.31 -8.17
N ASN A 151 -14.54 1.48 -7.62
CA ASN A 151 -13.84 2.54 -8.35
C ASN A 151 -12.37 2.18 -8.64
N PHE A 152 -11.73 1.28 -7.89
CA PHE A 152 -10.44 0.71 -8.30
C PHE A 152 -10.57 0.02 -9.66
N THR A 153 -11.54 -0.90 -9.78
CA THR A 153 -11.81 -1.61 -11.04
C THR A 153 -12.18 -0.63 -12.15
N ARG A 154 -13.09 0.32 -11.90
CA ARG A 154 -13.48 1.32 -12.91
C ARG A 154 -12.31 2.15 -13.39
N GLY A 155 -11.45 2.60 -12.48
CA GLY A 155 -10.28 3.41 -12.81
C GLY A 155 -9.24 2.62 -13.60
N LEU A 156 -9.01 1.34 -13.27
CA LEU A 156 -8.13 0.46 -14.04
C LEU A 156 -8.68 0.18 -15.45
N VAL A 157 -10.00 -0.06 -15.58
CA VAL A 157 -10.66 -0.18 -16.90
C VAL A 157 -10.49 1.11 -17.71
N ALA A 158 -10.70 2.27 -17.10
CA ALA A 158 -10.55 3.57 -17.76
C ALA A 158 -9.11 3.84 -18.21
N ARG A 159 -8.11 3.29 -17.49
CA ARG A 159 -6.68 3.34 -17.84
C ARG A 159 -6.25 2.28 -18.87
N GLY A 160 -7.17 1.40 -19.30
CA GLY A 160 -6.92 0.42 -20.36
C GLY A 160 -6.26 -0.89 -19.90
N TYR A 161 -6.29 -1.20 -18.59
CA TYR A 161 -5.83 -2.50 -18.09
C TYR A 161 -6.74 -3.63 -18.55
N THR A 162 -6.15 -4.78 -18.82
CA THR A 162 -6.90 -5.99 -19.22
C THR A 162 -7.63 -6.59 -18.02
N ASP A 163 -8.66 -7.40 -18.27
CA ASP A 163 -9.36 -8.14 -17.21
C ASP A 163 -8.41 -9.05 -16.41
N GLU A 164 -7.38 -9.60 -17.06
CA GLU A 164 -6.34 -10.41 -16.40
C GLU A 164 -5.51 -9.57 -15.43
N ASP A 165 -5.04 -8.40 -15.88
CA ASP A 165 -4.27 -7.47 -15.04
C ASP A 165 -5.10 -6.98 -13.85
N ILE A 166 -6.36 -6.64 -14.10
CA ILE A 166 -7.28 -6.20 -13.06
C ILE A 166 -7.49 -7.33 -12.04
N ALA A 167 -7.71 -8.57 -12.47
CA ALA A 167 -7.87 -9.70 -11.55
C ALA A 167 -6.64 -9.92 -10.66
N LYS A 168 -5.44 -9.74 -11.20
CA LYS A 168 -4.18 -9.77 -10.45
C LYS A 168 -4.14 -8.67 -9.38
N ILE A 169 -4.38 -7.42 -9.78
CA ILE A 169 -4.33 -6.24 -8.91
C ILE A 169 -5.38 -6.31 -7.80
N MET A 170 -6.60 -6.72 -8.13
CA MET A 170 -7.73 -6.75 -7.19
C MET A 170 -7.58 -7.82 -6.09
N GLY A 171 -6.66 -8.77 -6.25
CA GLY A 171 -6.39 -9.77 -5.20
C GLY A 171 -5.60 -10.99 -5.65
N GLY A 172 -5.52 -11.29 -6.95
CA GLY A 172 -4.77 -12.45 -7.46
C GLY A 172 -3.29 -12.45 -7.02
N ASN A 173 -2.65 -11.28 -7.02
CA ASN A 173 -1.26 -11.14 -6.57
C ASN A 173 -1.11 -11.43 -5.07
N TRP A 174 -2.04 -10.95 -4.24
CA TRP A 174 -2.06 -11.26 -2.82
C TRP A 174 -2.23 -12.76 -2.59
N LEU A 175 -3.20 -13.39 -3.25
CA LEU A 175 -3.45 -14.82 -3.15
C LEU A 175 -2.23 -15.65 -3.57
N ARG A 176 -1.52 -15.25 -4.63
CA ARG A 176 -0.26 -15.87 -5.04
C ARG A 176 0.78 -15.84 -3.92
N VAL A 177 0.95 -14.71 -3.23
CA VAL A 177 1.87 -14.59 -2.10
C VAL A 177 1.42 -15.44 -0.91
N PHE A 178 0.14 -15.40 -0.56
CA PHE A 178 -0.41 -16.24 0.53
C PHE A 178 -0.16 -17.72 0.26
N GLU A 179 -0.43 -18.20 -0.95
CA GLU A 179 -0.20 -19.59 -1.33
C GLU A 179 1.29 -19.96 -1.25
N GLN A 180 2.18 -19.10 -1.75
CA GLN A 180 3.63 -19.37 -1.74
C GLN A 180 4.24 -19.42 -0.32
N ILE A 181 3.61 -18.76 0.66
CA ILE A 181 4.15 -18.62 2.02
C ILE A 181 3.43 -19.52 3.02
N CYS A 182 2.11 -19.61 2.92
CA CYS A 182 1.26 -20.26 3.92
C CYS A 182 0.64 -21.59 3.43
N GLY A 183 0.77 -21.91 2.13
CA GLY A 183 0.29 -23.15 1.51
C GLY A 183 1.18 -24.36 1.74
#